data_AF-W4P4D1-F1
#
_entry.id   AF-W4P4D1-F1
#
_cell.length_a   1.000
_cell.length_b   1.000
_cell.length_c   1.000
_cell.angle_alpha   90.00
_cell.angle_beta   90.00
_cell.angle_gamma   90.00
#
_symmetry.space_group_name_H-M   'P 1'
#
loop_
_entity.id
_entity.type
_entity.pdbx_description
1 polymer ?
#
loop_
_entity_poly.entity_id
_entity_poly.type
_entity_poly.pdbx_seq_one_letter_code
_entity_poly.pdbx_strand_id
1 'polypeptide(L)'
;MADDLQLAVVPVTIDGSFEILPRTGKWIHRHRMILTIHEPIPPKSKGMENIRATMEEAYAAVQSALPEQHKGMVKNEDQDW
;
A
#
# COMPACT_ATOMS: atom_id res chain seq x y z
N MET A 1 5.62 -12.04 10.66
CA MET A 1 4.35 -12.11 11.44
C MET A 1 3.19 -12.69 10.63
N ALA A 2 2.73 -12.06 9.54
CA ALA A 2 1.63 -12.61 8.73
C ALA A 2 1.99 -13.97 8.10
N ASP A 3 3.20 -14.10 7.55
CA ASP A 3 3.71 -15.37 7.00
C ASP A 3 3.88 -16.44 8.09
N ASP A 4 4.50 -16.11 9.23
CA ASP A 4 4.72 -17.06 10.33
C ASP A 4 3.42 -17.67 10.85
N LEU A 5 2.39 -16.82 11.00
CA LEU A 5 1.06 -17.17 11.50
C LEU A 5 0.12 -17.66 10.39
N GLN A 6 0.54 -17.61 9.13
CA GLN A 6 -0.26 -17.97 7.95
C GLN A 6 -1.62 -17.24 7.92
N LEU A 7 -1.59 -15.94 8.17
CA LEU A 7 -2.77 -15.08 8.10
C LEU A 7 -2.91 -14.46 6.71
N ALA A 8 -4.15 -14.25 6.29
CA ALA A 8 -4.42 -13.47 5.09
C ALA A 8 -3.98 -12.01 5.28
N VAL A 9 -3.49 -11.40 4.21
CA VAL A 9 -3.11 -9.98 4.17
C VAL A 9 -4.18 -9.22 3.41
N VAL A 10 -4.70 -8.14 3.99
CA VAL A 10 -5.70 -7.27 3.35
C VAL A 10 -5.01 -6.00 2.85
N PRO A 11 -4.87 -5.80 1.54
CA PRO A 11 -4.33 -4.57 0.99
C PRO A 11 -5.29 -3.40 1.25
N VAL A 12 -4.72 -2.21 1.47
CA VAL A 12 -5.49 -0.98 1.68
C VAL A 12 -4.88 0.14 0.84
N THR A 13 -5.70 0.85 0.08
CA THR A 13 -5.32 2.08 -0.61
C THR A 13 -5.83 3.29 0.19
N ILE A 14 -4.93 4.22 0.49
CA ILE A 14 -5.25 5.52 1.09
C ILE A 14 -4.98 6.60 0.05
N ASP A 15 -6.03 7.22 -0.46
CA ASP A 15 -5.97 8.30 -1.45
C ASP A 15 -6.40 9.63 -0.80
N GLY A 16 -5.73 10.72 -1.19
CA GLY A 16 -5.97 12.07 -0.69
C GLY A 16 -5.13 12.50 0.51
N SER A 17 -4.40 11.59 1.16
CA SER A 17 -3.58 11.92 2.33
C SER A 17 -2.40 12.84 1.98
N PHE A 18 -1.80 12.63 0.80
CA PHE A 18 -0.70 13.44 0.29
C PHE A 18 -1.13 14.89 0.01
N GLU A 19 -2.33 15.08 -0.56
CA GLU A 19 -2.90 16.39 -0.85
C GLU A 19 -3.27 17.15 0.42
N ILE A 20 -3.68 16.43 1.47
CA ILE A 20 -4.01 17.02 2.78
C ILE A 20 -2.74 17.54 3.44
N LEU A 21 -1.71 16.70 3.55
CA LEU A 21 -0.44 17.08 4.16
C LEU A 21 0.68 16.19 3.59
N PRO A 22 1.44 16.66 2.59
CA PRO A 22 2.57 15.91 2.07
C PRO A 22 3.66 15.85 3.13
N ARG A 23 4.55 14.85 3.06
CA ARG A 23 5.59 14.62 4.09
C ARG A 23 6.47 15.84 4.39
N THR A 24 6.82 16.61 3.35
CA THR A 24 7.62 17.84 3.47
C THR A 24 6.76 19.11 3.61
N GLY A 25 5.45 18.95 3.61
CA GLY A 25 4.48 20.02 3.78
C GLY A 25 4.47 20.56 5.20
N LYS A 26 4.18 21.86 5.32
CA LYS A 26 4.02 22.55 6.62
C LYS A 26 2.57 22.90 6.95
N TRP A 27 1.70 22.84 5.94
CA TRP A 27 0.34 23.35 6.01
C TRP A 27 -0.65 22.27 5.59
N ILE A 28 -1.79 22.23 6.29
CA ILE A 28 -2.87 21.29 6.02
C ILE A 28 -3.80 21.91 4.97
N HIS A 29 -4.17 21.13 3.96
CA HIS A 29 -5.12 21.53 2.94
C HIS A 29 -6.38 20.66 3.01
N ARG A 30 -7.54 21.27 2.71
CA ARG A 30 -8.79 20.53 2.60
C ARG A 30 -8.77 19.71 1.30
N HIS A 31 -8.83 18.39 1.42
CA HIS A 31 -8.99 17.47 0.30
C HIS A 31 -9.91 16.30 0.68
N ARG A 32 -10.44 15.56 -0.31
CA ARG A 32 -11.26 14.36 -0.06
C ARG A 32 -10.34 13.18 0.26
N MET A 33 -10.62 12.45 1.34
CA MET A 33 -9.93 11.20 1.66
C MET A 33 -10.76 10.01 1.20
N ILE A 34 -10.13 9.04 0.54
CA ILE A 34 -10.74 7.79 0.09
C ILE A 34 -9.93 6.62 0.65
N LEU A 35 -10.61 5.71 1.34
CA LEU A 35 -10.03 4.47 1.86
C LEU A 35 -10.65 3.30 1.11
N THR A 36 -9.83 2.55 0.38
CA THR A 36 -10.26 1.34 -0.32
C THR A 36 -9.69 0.12 0.40
N ILE A 37 -10.58 -0.76 0.86
CA ILE A 37 -10.23 -2.05 1.46
C ILE A 37 -10.39 -3.10 0.37
N HIS A 38 -9.31 -3.82 0.03
CA HIS A 38 -9.29 -4.81 -1.04
C HIS A 38 -9.64 -6.21 -0.53
N GLU A 39 -9.82 -7.15 -1.47
CA GLU A 39 -9.99 -8.57 -1.14
C GLU A 39 -8.75 -9.11 -0.39
N PRO A 40 -8.94 -9.97 0.64
CA PRO A 40 -7.83 -10.60 1.34
C PRO A 40 -6.99 -11.50 0.42
N ILE A 41 -5.67 -11.43 0.56
CA ILE A 41 -4.70 -12.33 -0.08
C ILE A 41 -4.37 -13.46 0.89
N PRO A 42 -4.84 -14.70 0.65
CA PRO A 42 -4.50 -15.84 1.51
C PRO A 42 -3.04 -16.28 1.29
N PRO A 43 -2.38 -16.82 2.33
CA PRO A 43 -1.04 -17.37 2.18
C PRO A 43 -1.06 -18.61 1.27
N LYS A 44 -0.04 -18.73 0.41
CA LYS A 44 0.13 -19.85 -0.53
C LYS A 44 1.21 -20.82 -0.09
N SER A 45 2.22 -20.32 0.61
CA SER A 45 3.31 -21.11 1.21
C SER A 45 3.89 -20.42 2.44
N LYS A 46 5.01 -20.90 2.96
CA LYS A 46 5.79 -20.23 4.02
C LYS A 46 7.10 -19.70 3.46
N GLY A 47 7.61 -18.64 4.07
CA GLY A 47 8.93 -18.09 3.81
C GLY A 47 8.95 -17.03 2.71
N MET A 48 10.16 -16.73 2.24
CA MET A 48 10.43 -15.56 1.38
C MET A 48 9.64 -15.53 0.08
N GLU A 49 9.32 -16.69 -0.49
CA GLU A 49 8.52 -16.76 -1.72
C GLU A 49 7.07 -16.31 -1.49
N ASN A 50 6.45 -16.76 -0.40
CA ASN A 50 5.10 -16.32 -0.04
C ASN A 50 5.06 -14.81 0.24
N ILE A 51 6.08 -14.28 0.93
CA ILE A 51 6.21 -12.85 1.20
C ILE A 51 6.30 -12.06 -0.11
N ARG A 52 7.18 -12.47 -1.04
CA ARG A 52 7.33 -11.78 -2.34
C ARG A 52 6.04 -11.82 -3.17
N ALA A 53 5.40 -12.99 -3.29
CA ALA A 53 4.15 -13.14 -4.02
C ALA A 53 3.02 -12.28 -3.41
N THR A 54 2.87 -12.33 -2.08
CA THR A 54 1.86 -11.52 -1.36
C THR A 54 2.12 -10.02 -1.57
N MET A 55 3.39 -9.59 -1.56
CA MET A 55 3.76 -8.20 -1.83
C MET A 55 3.43 -7.77 -3.26
N GLU A 56 3.70 -8.61 -4.26
CA GLU A 56 3.37 -8.33 -5.66
C GLU A 56 1.84 -8.21 -5.87
N GLU A 57 1.07 -9.13 -5.30
CA GLU A 57 -0.40 -9.11 -5.36
C GLU A 57 -0.99 -7.89 -4.65
N ALA A 58 -0.47 -7.57 -3.45
CA ALA A 58 -0.89 -6.39 -2.70
C ALA A 58 -0.56 -5.11 -3.47
N TYR A 59 0.61 -5.05 -4.11
CA TYR A 59 1.01 -3.90 -4.91
C TYR A 59 0.09 -3.71 -6.11
N ALA A 60 -0.25 -4.78 -6.82
CA ALA A 60 -1.20 -4.74 -7.94
C ALA A 60 -2.59 -4.27 -7.49
N ALA A 61 -3.10 -4.78 -6.37
CA ALA A 61 -4.38 -4.36 -5.79
C ALA A 61 -4.37 -2.85 -5.47
N VAL A 62 -3.33 -2.38 -4.76
CA VAL A 62 -3.21 -0.97 -4.39
C VAL A 62 -3.14 -0.07 -5.63
N GLN A 63 -2.32 -0.43 -6.63
CA GLN A 63 -2.19 0.31 -7.89
C GLN A 63 -3.49 0.39 -8.69
N SER A 64 -4.34 -0.63 -8.61
CA SER A 64 -5.63 -0.65 -9.33
C SER A 64 -6.62 0.41 -8.83
N ALA A 65 -6.51 0.83 -7.57
CA ALA A 65 -7.41 1.79 -6.93
C ALA A 65 -6.81 3.20 -6.74
N LEU A 66 -5.51 3.38 -7.04
CA LEU A 66 -4.88 4.70 -6.99
C LEU A 66 -5.30 5.56 -8.19
N PRO A 67 -5.47 6.88 -8.02
CA PRO A 67 -5.60 7.80 -9.14
C PRO A 67 -4.40 7.72 -10.08
N GLU A 68 -4.62 7.93 -11.37
CA GLU A 68 -3.59 7.73 -12.40
C GLU A 68 -2.30 8.51 -12.11
N GLN A 69 -2.40 9.75 -11.61
CA GLN A 69 -1.23 10.57 -11.29
C GLN A 69 -0.40 10.06 -10.09
N HIS A 70 -0.95 9.14 -9.28
CA HIS A 70 -0.26 8.54 -8.14
C HIS A 70 0.12 7.07 -8.39
N LYS A 71 -0.13 6.56 -9.60
CA LYS A 71 0.33 5.22 -9.99
C LYS A 71 1.83 5.21 -10.23
N GLY A 72 2.40 4.02 -10.05
CA GLY A 72 3.84 3.81 -10.10
C GLY A 72 4.52 3.98 -8.74
N MET A 73 5.66 3.31 -8.61
CA MET A 73 6.47 3.34 -7.39
C MET A 73 7.50 4.45 -7.52
N VAL A 74 7.48 5.41 -6.60
CA VAL A 74 8.54 6.41 -6.46
C VAL A 74 9.39 6.01 -5.27
N LYS A 75 10.69 5.81 -5.48
CA LYS A 75 11.62 5.54 -4.37
C LYS A 75 11.72 6.80 -3.50
N ASN A 76 11.42 6.66 -2.22
CA ASN A 76 11.66 7.69 -1.22
C ASN A 76 13.03 7.46 -0.59
N GLU A 77 14.01 8.31 -0.92
CA GLU A 77 15.40 8.18 -0.44
C GLU A 77 15.52 8.27 1.10
N ASP A 78 14.55 8.93 1.73
CA ASP A 78 14.45 9.12 3.18
C ASP A 78 13.65 8.00 3.89
N GLN A 79 13.40 6.87 3.21
CA GLN A 79 12.80 5.65 3.76
C GLN A 79 13.65 4.40 3.53
N ASP A 80 14.93 4.57 3.17
CA ASP A 80 15.88 3.45 3.17
C ASP A 80 16.06 3.00 4.64
N TRP A 81 15.66 1.75 4.92
CA TRP A 81 15.66 1.10 6.23
C TRP A 81 17.04 0.57 6.61
#